data_AF-A0A7C7SH99-F1
#
_entry.id   AF-A0A7C7SH99-F1
#
_cell.length_a   1.000
_cell.length_b   1.000
_cell.length_c   1.000
_cell.angle_alpha   90.00
_cell.angle_beta   90.00
_cell.angle_gamma   90.00
#
_symmetry.space_group_name_H-M   'P 1'
#
loop_
_entity.id
_entity.type
_entity.pdbx_description
1 polymer ?
#
loop_
_entity_poly.entity_id
_entity_poly.type
_entity_poly.pdbx_seq_one_letter_code
_entity_poly.pdbx_strand_id
1 'polypeptide(L)'
;MTTRRLPESFAKQIERSLGAGRICPSVGDSAMQVTSHSTHHRGQLNTRLRELGEEPPQFDYIAWVWFGRPTAEWNEPVADDPR
;
A
#
# COMPACT_ATOMS: atom_id res chain seq x y z
N MET A 1 -5.48 -19.48 12.76
CA MET A 1 -5.79 -18.25 12.00
C MET A 1 -7.10 -18.44 11.24
N THR A 2 -8.20 -17.86 11.72
CA THR A 2 -9.50 -17.95 11.05
C THR A 2 -9.63 -16.79 10.08
N THR A 3 -9.46 -17.06 8.78
CA THR A 3 -9.68 -16.07 7.72
C THR A 3 -11.15 -15.67 7.74
N ARG A 4 -11.44 -14.44 8.18
CA ARG A 4 -12.81 -13.91 8.19
C ARG A 4 -13.30 -13.81 6.75
N ARG A 5 -14.20 -14.72 6.36
CA ARG A 5 -14.81 -14.74 5.02
C ARG A 5 -15.58 -13.43 4.83
N LEU A 6 -15.29 -12.72 3.75
CA LEU A 6 -16.10 -11.56 3.35
C LEU A 6 -17.55 -12.04 3.07
N PRO A 7 -18.57 -11.21 3.36
CA PRO A 7 -19.96 -11.54 3.01
C PRO A 7 -20.06 -11.85 1.52
N GLU A 8 -20.77 -12.93 1.15
CA GLU A 8 -20.85 -13.41 -0.24
C GLU A 8 -21.38 -12.36 -1.23
N SER A 9 -22.17 -11.41 -0.74
CA SER A 9 -22.67 -10.27 -1.51
C SER A 9 -21.56 -9.31 -1.95
N PHE A 10 -20.60 -9.03 -1.07
CA PHE A 10 -19.48 -8.13 -1.36
C PHE A 10 -18.50 -8.79 -2.33
N ALA A 11 -18.19 -10.07 -2.12
CA ALA A 11 -17.33 -10.82 -3.03
C ALA A 11 -17.87 -10.83 -4.47
N LYS A 12 -19.18 -11.10 -4.65
CA LYS A 12 -19.83 -11.07 -5.97
C LYS A 12 -19.86 -9.68 -6.61
N GLN A 13 -19.97 -8.63 -5.80
CA GLN A 13 -19.99 -7.26 -6.30
C GLN A 13 -18.61 -6.85 -6.83
N ILE A 14 -17.55 -7.21 -6.11
CA ILE A 14 -16.16 -7.01 -6.54
C ILE A 14 -15.84 -7.84 -7.79
N GLU A 15 -16.26 -9.10 -7.85
CA GLU A 15 -16.07 -9.96 -9.05
C GLU A 15 -16.77 -9.38 -10.29
N ARG A 16 -17.98 -8.83 -10.14
CA ARG A 16 -18.69 -8.15 -11.23
C ARG A 16 -18.01 -6.84 -11.66
N SER A 17 -17.52 -6.04 -10.72
CA SER A 17 -16.92 -4.74 -11.00
C SER A 17 -15.51 -4.84 -11.58
N LEU A 18 -14.73 -5.84 -11.17
CA LEU A 18 -13.34 -6.01 -11.59
C LEU A 18 -13.18 -7.00 -12.76
N GLY A 19 -14.25 -7.73 -13.13
CA GLY A 19 -14.26 -8.68 -14.26
C GLY A 19 -13.31 -9.87 -14.11
N ALA A 20 -12.62 -9.98 -12.98
CA ALA A 20 -11.57 -10.95 -12.76
C ALA A 20 -12.14 -12.15 -11.99
N GLY A 21 -12.02 -13.33 -12.59
CA GLY A 21 -11.94 -14.56 -11.81
C GLY A 21 -10.83 -14.44 -10.77
N ARG A 22 -10.93 -15.21 -9.68
CA ARG A 22 -10.04 -15.14 -8.51
C ARG A 22 -8.57 -15.45 -8.83
N ILE A 23 -7.86 -14.52 -9.45
CA ILE A 23 -6.41 -14.51 -9.44
C ILE A 23 -6.03 -13.70 -8.21
N CYS A 24 -5.67 -14.42 -7.13
CA CYS A 24 -5.13 -13.76 -5.96
C CYS A 24 -3.75 -13.19 -6.33
N PRO A 25 -3.53 -11.88 -6.22
CA PRO A 25 -2.21 -11.30 -6.45
C PRO A 25 -1.21 -11.90 -5.45
N SER A 26 0.03 -12.08 -5.90
CA SER A 26 1.10 -12.45 -4.98
C SER A 26 1.36 -11.32 -3.98
N VAL A 27 2.12 -11.62 -2.92
CA VAL A 27 2.61 -10.58 -2.00
C VAL A 27 3.44 -9.55 -2.76
N GLY A 28 4.23 -9.98 -3.76
CA GLY A 28 5.01 -9.08 -4.62
C GLY A 28 4.13 -8.14 -5.45
N ASP A 29 3.07 -8.66 -6.07
CA ASP A 29 2.11 -7.85 -6.85
C ASP A 29 1.42 -6.83 -5.95
N SER A 30 1.02 -7.26 -4.74
CA SER A 30 0.37 -6.40 -3.76
C SER A 30 1.31 -5.29 -3.26
N ALA A 31 2.58 -5.62 -3.01
CA ALA A 31 3.59 -4.63 -2.61
C ALA A 31 3.86 -3.61 -3.73
N MET A 32 3.92 -4.06 -4.98
CA MET A 32 4.06 -3.18 -6.14
C MET A 32 2.83 -2.28 -6.33
N GLN A 33 1.62 -2.81 -6.10
CA GLN A 33 0.39 -2.02 -6.16
C GLN A 33 0.41 -0.90 -5.13
N VAL A 34 0.85 -1.15 -3.89
CA VAL A 34 0.90 -0.12 -2.83
C VAL A 34 1.80 1.05 -3.21
N THR A 35 3.01 0.77 -3.72
CA THR A 35 3.97 1.84 -4.09
C THR A 35 3.51 2.61 -5.34
N SER A 36 3.02 1.90 -6.36
CA SER A 36 2.55 2.53 -7.61
C SER A 36 1.28 3.37 -7.40
N HIS A 37 0.29 2.85 -6.67
CA HIS A 37 -0.95 3.55 -6.36
C HIS A 37 -0.70 4.81 -5.52
N SER A 38 0.17 4.72 -4.51
CA SER A 38 0.55 5.89 -3.70
C SER A 38 1.25 6.96 -4.55
N THR A 39 2.14 6.54 -5.46
CA THR A 39 2.85 7.46 -6.36
C THR A 39 1.88 8.16 -7.32
N HIS A 40 0.90 7.44 -7.86
CA HIS A 40 -0.14 7.99 -8.73
C HIS A 40 -0.91 9.13 -8.07
N HIS A 41 -1.44 8.90 -6.86
CA HIS A 41 -2.19 9.93 -6.14
C HIS A 41 -1.32 11.11 -5.70
N ARG A 42 -0.06 10.88 -5.30
CA ARG A 42 0.88 11.97 -5.02
C ARG A 42 1.12 12.83 -6.26
N GLY A 43 1.26 12.23 -7.44
CA GLY A 43 1.37 12.96 -8.70
C GLY A 43 0.18 13.88 -8.93
N GLN A 44 -1.05 13.36 -8.77
CA GLN A 44 -2.28 14.16 -8.89
C GLN A 44 -2.31 15.34 -7.92
N LEU A 45 -2.02 15.09 -6.63
CA LEU A 45 -2.03 16.14 -5.61
C LEU A 45 -0.95 17.20 -5.85
N ASN A 46 0.25 16.79 -6.22
CA ASN A 46 1.35 17.73 -6.48
C ASN A 46 1.09 18.61 -7.68
N THR A 47 0.45 18.09 -8.73
CA THR A 47 -0.02 18.92 -9.85
C THR A 47 -0.99 19.99 -9.36
N ARG A 48 -1.96 19.62 -8.52
CA ARG A 48 -2.93 20.60 -7.95
C ARG A 48 -2.27 21.62 -7.04
N LEU A 49 -1.29 21.22 -6.23
CA LEU A 49 -0.51 22.17 -5.41
C LEU A 49 0.18 23.22 -6.29
N ARG A 50 0.83 22.79 -7.38
CA ARG A 50 1.47 23.71 -8.33
C ARG A 50 0.48 24.65 -9.00
N GLU A 51 -0.71 24.18 -9.38
CA GLU A 51 -1.77 25.03 -9.94
C GLU A 51 -2.25 26.11 -8.97
N LEU A 52 -2.18 25.84 -7.66
CA LEU A 52 -2.51 26.80 -6.60
C LEU A 52 -1.34 27.75 -6.25
N GLY A 53 -0.19 27.61 -6.90
CA GLY A 53 1.02 28.39 -6.61
C GLY A 53 1.81 27.89 -5.40
N GLU A 54 1.46 26.72 -4.86
CA GLU A 54 2.15 26.10 -3.73
C GLU A 54 3.30 25.20 -4.21
N GLU A 55 4.36 25.09 -3.41
CA GLU A 55 5.44 24.14 -3.68
C GLU A 55 5.11 22.76 -3.09
N PRO A 56 5.09 21.67 -3.90
CA PRO A 56 4.87 20.33 -3.39
C PRO A 56 5.93 19.88 -2.38
N PRO A 57 5.56 19.06 -1.38
CA PRO A 57 6.53 18.50 -0.43
C PRO A 57 7.53 17.57 -1.14
N GLN A 58 8.73 17.41 -0.58
CA GLN A 58 9.69 16.42 -1.07
C GLN A 58 9.28 15.00 -0.63
N PHE A 59 9.08 14.09 -1.57
CA PHE A 59 8.67 12.69 -1.32
C PHE A 59 9.57 11.67 -2.04
N ASP A 60 10.75 12.11 -2.50
CA ASP A 60 11.70 11.26 -3.20
C ASP A 60 12.31 10.20 -2.26
N TYR A 61 12.33 8.95 -2.74
CA TYR A 61 12.82 7.82 -1.96
C TYR A 61 14.34 7.87 -1.72
N ILE A 62 15.11 8.35 -2.70
CA ILE A 62 16.57 8.45 -2.59
C ILE A 62 16.94 9.56 -1.62
N ALA A 63 16.24 10.69 -1.67
CA ALA A 63 16.41 11.76 -0.69
C ALA A 63 16.08 11.29 0.73
N TRP A 64 15.02 10.49 0.92
CA TRP A 64 14.71 9.88 2.21
C TRP A 64 15.82 8.94 2.71
N VAL A 65 16.45 8.17 1.81
CA VAL A 65 17.62 7.34 2.13
C VAL A 65 18.81 8.20 2.55
N TRP A 66 19.11 9.27 1.83
CA TRP A 66 20.21 10.18 2.14
C TRP A 66 20.03 10.90 3.47
N PHE A 67 18.79 11.25 3.83
CA PHE A 67 18.49 11.91 5.10
C PHE A 67 18.45 10.99 6.32
N GLY A 68 18.89 9.73 6.18
CA GLY A 68 19.01 8.81 7.29
C GLY A 68 17.67 8.22 7.69
N ARG A 69 17.03 7.49 6.75
CA ARG A 69 15.82 6.72 7.05
C ARG A 69 15.98 5.91 8.35
N PRO A 70 14.91 5.76 9.15
CA PRO A 70 14.96 4.92 10.34
C PRO A 70 15.42 3.50 10.01
N THR A 71 16.22 2.92 10.91
CA THR A 71 16.49 1.49 10.88
C THR A 71 15.18 0.72 11.06
N ALA A 72 15.06 -0.42 10.41
CA ALA A 72 13.88 -1.24 10.58
C ALA A 72 13.84 -1.80 12.01
N GLU A 73 12.79 -1.44 12.76
CA GLU A 73 12.52 -2.00 14.08
C GLU A 73 11.58 -3.19 13.92
N TRP A 74 12.18 -4.34 13.61
CA TRP A 74 11.47 -5.61 13.71
C TRP A 74 11.54 -6.04 15.17
N ASN A 75 10.47 -5.82 15.94
CA ASN A 75 10.34 -6.53 17.21
C ASN A 75 10.45 -8.03 16.89
N GLU A 76 11.41 -8.73 17.51
CA GLU A 76 11.45 -10.17 17.39
C GLU A 76 10.09 -10.71 17.85
N PRO A 77 9.49 -11.67 17.13
CA PRO A 77 8.29 -12.32 17.63
C PRO A 77 8.63 -12.89 18.99
N VAL A 78 7.88 -12.47 20.02
CA VAL A 78 7.88 -13.15 21.31
C VAL A 78 7.59 -14.62 20.99
N ALA A 79 8.56 -15.50 21.23
CA ALA A 79 8.38 -16.93 21.01
C ALA A 79 7.08 -17.33 21.72
N ASP A 80 6.19 -18.02 21.00
CA ASP A 80 4.89 -18.47 21.53
C ASP A 80 5.11 -19.11 22.91
N ASP A 81 4.52 -18.48 23.93
CA ASP A 81 4.53 -18.95 25.31
C ASP A 81 3.72 -20.26 25.38
N PRO A 82 4.34 -21.42 25.68
CA PRO A 82 3.68 -22.72 25.58
C PRO A 82 2.82 -23.07 26.80
N ARG A 83 2.13 -22.08 27.40
CA ARG A 83 1.25 -22.30 28.58
C ARG A 83 -0.17 -22.71 28.20
#